data_AF-A0A973THT3-F1
#
_entry.id   AF-A0A973THT3-F1
#
_cell.length_a   1.000
_cell.length_b   1.000
_cell.length_c   1.000
_cell.angle_alpha   90.00
_cell.angle_beta   90.00
_cell.angle_gamma   90.00
#
_symmetry.space_group_name_H-M   'P 1'
#
loop_
_entity.id
_entity.type
_entity.pdbx_description
1 polymer ?
#
loop_
_entity_poly.entity_id
_entity_poly.type
_entity_poly.pdbx_seq_one_letter_code
_entity_poly.pdbx_strand_id
1 'polypeptide(L)'
;LAWFRGGLARAGREEDEIRRDRADEPPPPLPEDIPSAIRRLWREGREREALALLYRASVEAMVARTQAVLVPGATEAEVLRASRKLPRGEDRDAFARAVRTWQYAAYAHSFPAGDDFESLLADLASRFGWSPSARNESSVPA
;
A
#
# COMPACT_ATOMS: atom_id res chain seq x y z
N LEU A 1 -16.97 15.05 -1.85
CA LEU A 1 -15.77 14.26 -1.45
C LEU A 1 -15.62 14.37 0.06
N ALA A 2 -16.17 13.41 0.80
CA ALA A 2 -16.47 13.55 2.23
C ALA A 2 -15.52 12.73 3.12
N TRP A 3 -14.20 12.82 2.91
CA TRP A 3 -13.24 11.88 3.51
C TRP A 3 -12.29 12.51 4.54
N PHE A 4 -12.73 13.60 5.17
CA PHE A 4 -12.10 14.08 6.40
C PHE A 4 -13.21 14.47 7.37
N ARG A 5 -13.53 13.57 8.31
CA ARG A 5 -14.21 13.99 9.53
C ARG A 5 -13.90 13.06 10.70
N GLY A 6 -13.11 13.61 11.63
CA GLY A 6 -13.36 13.51 13.06
C GLY A 6 -13.05 12.19 13.74
N GLY A 7 -11.80 12.03 14.17
CA GLY A 7 -11.41 11.05 15.17
C GLY A 7 -10.19 11.53 15.95
N LEU A 8 -10.40 12.46 16.89
CA LEU A 8 -9.41 12.79 17.91
C LEU A 8 -9.20 11.56 18.81
N ALA A 9 -8.34 10.63 18.41
CA ALA A 9 -7.76 9.65 19.32
C ALA A 9 -6.37 10.16 19.71
N ARG A 10 -6.37 10.96 20.78
CA ARG A 10 -5.17 11.42 21.48
C ARG A 10 -4.57 10.22 22.23
N ALA A 11 -3.80 9.38 21.55
CA ALA A 11 -2.87 8.44 22.18
C ALA A 11 -1.46 9.04 22.10
N GLY A 12 -0.69 8.87 23.18
CA GLY A 12 0.45 9.69 23.56
C GLY A 12 1.58 9.78 22.53
N ARG A 13 2.28 10.92 22.63
CA ARG A 13 3.61 11.15 22.07
C ARG A 13 4.57 10.05 22.55
N GLU A 14 5.03 9.24 21.63
CA GLU A 14 6.40 8.74 21.59
C GLU A 14 6.98 9.17 20.24
N GLU A 15 7.38 10.43 20.20
CA GLU A 15 8.53 10.82 19.39
C GLU A 15 9.73 10.07 19.98
N ASP A 16 10.11 8.94 19.40
CA ASP A 16 11.51 8.59 19.38
C ASP A 16 11.87 7.74 18.15
N GLU A 17 13.01 8.10 17.59
CA GLU A 17 13.57 7.60 16.35
C GLU A 17 12.75 7.87 15.08
N ILE A 18 13.10 8.99 14.42
CA ILE A 18 13.26 8.96 12.96
C ILE A 18 14.27 7.85 12.66
N ARG A 19 13.78 6.61 12.60
CA ARG A 19 14.47 5.51 11.95
C ARG A 19 14.58 5.96 10.50
N ARG A 20 15.74 6.53 10.19
CA ARG A 20 16.31 6.49 8.85
C ARG A 20 16.42 5.01 8.52
N ASP A 21 15.30 4.39 8.15
CA ASP A 21 15.31 3.08 7.55
C ASP A 21 16.21 3.22 6.34
N ARG A 22 17.25 2.38 6.36
CA ARG A 22 18.38 2.39 5.44
C ARG A 22 17.86 2.53 4.02
N ALA A 23 18.09 3.70 3.42
CA ALA A 23 17.77 3.94 2.01
C ALA A 23 18.59 3.02 1.05
N ASP A 24 19.52 2.23 1.60
CA ASP A 24 20.43 1.34 0.87
C ASP A 24 20.00 -0.14 0.86
N GLU A 25 19.03 -0.57 1.69
CA GLU A 25 18.56 -1.97 1.66
C GLU A 25 17.38 -2.10 0.68
N PRO A 26 17.44 -2.99 -0.33
CA PRO A 26 16.30 -3.23 -1.19
C PRO A 26 15.12 -3.68 -0.33
N PRO A 27 13.92 -3.10 -0.54
CA PRO A 27 12.81 -3.37 0.33
C PRO A 27 12.41 -4.85 0.14
N PRO A 28 11.95 -5.54 1.21
CA PRO A 28 11.77 -7.00 1.19
C PRO A 28 10.79 -7.42 0.08
N PRO A 29 10.91 -8.63 -0.49
CA PRO A 29 10.03 -9.08 -1.57
C PRO A 29 8.56 -8.98 -1.18
N LEU A 30 7.68 -8.80 -2.16
CA LEU A 30 6.24 -8.81 -1.91
C LEU A 30 5.82 -10.19 -1.36
N PRO A 31 4.96 -10.20 -0.32
CA PRO A 31 4.39 -11.45 0.19
C PRO A 31 3.44 -12.06 -0.85
N GLU A 32 3.29 -13.39 -0.82
CA GLU A 32 2.34 -14.08 -1.70
C GLU A 32 0.89 -13.66 -1.42
N ASP A 33 0.53 -13.50 -0.14
CA ASP A 33 -0.77 -12.97 0.28
C ASP A 33 -0.65 -11.50 0.67
N ILE A 34 -0.71 -10.65 -0.35
CA ILE A 34 -0.66 -9.20 -0.20
C ILE A 34 -1.77 -8.68 0.73
N PRO A 35 -3.07 -9.03 0.54
CA PRO A 35 -4.12 -8.52 1.40
C PRO A 35 -3.97 -8.91 2.87
N SER A 36 -3.66 -10.18 3.16
CA SER A 36 -3.53 -10.64 4.55
C SER A 36 -2.30 -10.03 5.24
N ALA A 37 -1.18 -9.86 4.52
CA ALA A 37 0.01 -9.21 5.06
C ALA A 37 -0.26 -7.73 5.40
N ILE A 38 -0.94 -7.01 4.52
CA ILE A 38 -1.33 -5.60 4.75
C ILE A 38 -2.26 -5.48 5.98
N ARG A 39 -3.29 -6.34 6.08
CA ARG A 39 -4.20 -6.37 7.24
C ARG A 39 -3.49 -6.71 8.54
N ARG A 40 -2.49 -7.59 8.51
CA ARG A 40 -1.69 -7.94 9.69
C ARG A 40 -0.93 -6.72 10.20
N LEU A 41 -0.20 -6.03 9.32
CA LEU A 41 0.53 -4.80 9.67
C LEU A 41 -0.40 -3.73 10.25
N TRP A 42 -1.58 -3.54 9.64
CA TRP A 42 -2.56 -2.57 10.13
C TRP A 42 -3.03 -2.87 11.56
N ARG A 43 -3.38 -4.13 11.84
CA ARG A 43 -3.81 -4.56 13.18
C ARG A 43 -2.71 -4.50 14.24
N GLU A 44 -1.44 -4.60 13.83
CA GLU A 44 -0.28 -4.43 14.69
C GLU A 44 0.01 -2.94 15.02
N GLY A 45 -0.79 -1.99 14.53
CA GLY A 45 -0.55 -0.56 14.68
C GLY A 45 0.55 -0.03 13.74
N ARG A 46 1.06 -0.86 12.84
CA ARG A 46 2.10 -0.51 11.85
C ARG A 46 1.48 0.06 10.58
N GLU A 47 0.61 1.06 10.74
CA GLU A 47 -0.24 1.63 9.68
C GLU A 47 0.58 2.18 8.51
N ARG A 48 1.69 2.89 8.81
CA ARG A 48 2.61 3.40 7.78
C ARG A 48 3.21 2.26 6.95
N GLU A 49 3.63 1.17 7.59
CA GLU A 49 4.21 0.02 6.89
C GLU A 49 3.17 -0.74 6.07
N ALA A 50 1.94 -0.85 6.58
CA ALA A 50 0.81 -1.43 5.85
C ALA A 50 0.54 -0.64 4.56
N LEU A 51 0.52 0.70 4.64
CA LEU A 51 0.31 1.57 3.48
C LEU A 51 1.52 1.59 2.53
N ALA A 52 2.75 1.48 3.05
CA ALA A 52 3.95 1.35 2.22
C ALA A 52 3.90 0.04 1.39
N LEU A 53 3.50 -1.07 2.02
CA LEU A 53 3.32 -2.35 1.34
C LEU A 53 2.20 -2.28 0.29
N LEU A 54 1.06 -1.69 0.64
CA LEU A 54 -0.06 -1.46 -0.28
C LEU A 54 0.35 -0.64 -1.51
N TYR A 55 1.09 0.43 -1.31
CA TYR A 55 1.61 1.27 -2.40
C TYR A 55 2.56 0.48 -3.31
N ARG A 56 3.56 -0.19 -2.75
CA ARG A 56 4.51 -1.00 -3.52
C ARG A 56 3.82 -2.09 -4.33
N ALA A 57 2.90 -2.84 -3.72
CA ALA A 57 2.11 -3.85 -4.40
C ALA A 57 1.30 -3.26 -5.56
N SER A 58 0.72 -2.06 -5.35
CA SER A 58 -0.01 -1.33 -6.39
C SER A 58 0.91 -0.93 -7.56
N VAL A 59 2.14 -0.47 -7.26
CA VAL A 59 3.14 -0.09 -8.28
C VAL A 59 3.54 -1.30 -9.10
N GLU A 60 3.84 -2.43 -8.46
CA GLU A 60 4.21 -3.66 -9.14
C GLU A 60 3.09 -4.18 -10.05
N ALA A 61 1.85 -4.20 -9.55
CA ALA A 61 0.68 -4.57 -10.35
C ALA A 61 0.45 -3.62 -11.55
N MET A 62 0.67 -2.31 -11.35
CA MET A 62 0.56 -1.31 -12.42
C MET A 62 1.65 -1.50 -13.47
N VAL A 63 2.90 -1.73 -13.05
CA VAL A 63 4.04 -2.00 -13.95
C VAL A 63 3.79 -3.27 -14.76
N ALA A 64 3.34 -4.35 -14.11
CA ALA A 64 3.01 -5.61 -14.79
C ALA A 64 1.93 -5.43 -15.87
N ARG A 65 0.95 -4.56 -15.64
CA ARG A 65 -0.15 -4.31 -16.60
C ARG A 65 0.20 -3.34 -17.71
N THR A 66 0.98 -2.32 -17.41
CA THR A 66 1.33 -1.25 -18.37
C THR A 66 2.61 -1.56 -19.13
N GLN A 67 3.37 -2.59 -18.70
CA GLN A 67 4.72 -2.89 -19.18
C GLN A 67 5.64 -1.66 -19.07
N ALA A 68 5.36 -0.78 -18.09
CA ALA A 68 6.14 0.42 -17.87
C ALA A 68 7.46 0.06 -17.18
N VAL A 69 8.57 0.59 -17.70
CA VAL A 69 9.86 0.50 -17.02
C VAL A 69 9.98 1.70 -16.10
N LEU A 70 9.86 1.47 -14.79
CA LEU A 70 10.19 2.48 -13.78
C LEU A 70 11.68 2.40 -13.47
N VAL A 71 12.38 3.52 -13.63
CA VAL A 71 13.78 3.61 -13.22
C VAL A 71 13.88 3.61 -11.68
N PRO A 72 14.97 3.09 -11.10
CA PRO A 72 15.25 3.29 -9.69
C PRO A 72 15.21 4.79 -9.35
N GLY A 73 14.40 5.18 -8.37
CA GLY A 73 14.20 6.58 -8.01
C GLY A 73 13.13 7.33 -8.82
N ALA A 74 12.29 6.63 -9.59
CA ALA A 74 11.15 7.26 -10.26
C ALA A 74 10.28 8.04 -9.26
N THR A 75 10.05 9.31 -9.57
CA THR A 75 9.23 10.22 -8.77
C THR A 75 7.76 9.79 -8.80
N GLU A 76 6.97 10.16 -7.80
CA GLU A 76 5.53 9.84 -7.78
C GLU A 76 4.81 10.40 -9.01
N ALA A 77 5.26 11.53 -9.54
CA ALA A 77 4.74 12.09 -10.78
C ALA A 77 4.95 11.17 -11.99
N GLU A 78 6.09 10.50 -12.08
CA GLU A 78 6.39 9.53 -13.14
C GLU A 78 5.59 8.24 -12.96
N VAL A 79 5.46 7.76 -11.73
CA VAL A 79 4.61 6.61 -11.39
C VAL A 79 3.14 6.88 -11.76
N LEU A 80 2.62 8.06 -11.44
CA LEU A 80 1.26 8.49 -11.82
C LEU A 80 1.10 8.72 -13.33
N ARG A 81 2.15 9.12 -14.04
CA ARG A 81 2.11 9.21 -15.51
C ARG A 81 2.07 7.81 -16.13
N ALA A 82 2.85 6.87 -15.61
CA ALA A 82 2.85 5.48 -16.07
C ALA A 82 1.47 4.82 -15.88
N SER A 83 0.80 5.07 -14.74
CA SER A 83 -0.52 4.51 -14.46
C SER A 83 -1.61 4.96 -15.45
N ARG A 84 -1.42 6.09 -16.17
CA ARG A 84 -2.35 6.52 -17.24
C ARG A 84 -2.49 5.50 -18.38
N LYS A 85 -1.51 4.61 -18.54
CA LYS A 85 -1.55 3.51 -19.53
C LYS A 85 -2.42 2.34 -19.10
N LEU A 86 -2.91 2.28 -17.85
CA LEU A 86 -3.84 1.25 -17.41
C LEU A 86 -5.10 1.27 -18.29
N PRO A 87 -5.59 0.13 -18.78
CA PRO A 87 -6.66 0.10 -19.77
C PRO A 87 -8.00 0.58 -19.21
N ARG A 88 -8.29 0.31 -17.93
CA ARG A 88 -9.55 0.69 -17.27
C ARG A 88 -9.38 1.99 -16.49
N GLY A 89 -10.31 2.93 -16.67
CA GLY A 89 -10.31 4.20 -15.93
C GLY A 89 -10.36 3.99 -14.42
N GLU A 90 -11.19 3.06 -13.98
CA GLU A 90 -11.34 2.73 -12.56
C GLU A 90 -10.06 2.17 -11.92
N ASP A 91 -9.23 1.42 -12.67
CA ASP A 91 -7.92 0.95 -12.18
C ASP A 91 -6.97 2.13 -11.94
N ARG A 92 -7.07 3.18 -12.79
CA ARG A 92 -6.30 4.43 -12.61
C ARG A 92 -6.76 5.18 -11.37
N ASP A 93 -8.07 5.24 -11.15
CA ASP A 93 -8.67 5.95 -10.01
C ASP A 93 -8.31 5.26 -8.69
N ALA A 94 -8.41 3.93 -8.64
CA ALA A 94 -8.00 3.12 -7.49
C ALA A 94 -6.50 3.30 -7.20
N PHE A 95 -5.65 3.22 -8.24
CA PHE A 95 -4.22 3.46 -8.10
C PHE A 95 -3.92 4.86 -7.57
N ALA A 96 -4.53 5.90 -8.14
CA ALA A 96 -4.33 7.27 -7.70
C ALA A 96 -4.79 7.49 -6.24
N ARG A 97 -5.86 6.81 -5.82
CA ARG A 97 -6.31 6.81 -4.41
C ARG A 97 -5.30 6.13 -3.49
N ALA A 98 -4.70 5.02 -3.91
CA ALA A 98 -3.63 4.34 -3.17
C ALA A 98 -2.42 5.27 -2.97
N VAL A 99 -1.94 5.89 -4.04
CA VAL A 99 -0.80 6.83 -4.01
C VAL A 99 -1.08 7.99 -3.05
N ARG A 100 -2.25 8.65 -3.15
CA ARG A 100 -2.59 9.76 -2.26
C ARG A 100 -2.68 9.34 -0.79
N THR A 101 -3.28 8.18 -0.50
CA THR A 101 -3.42 7.66 0.87
C THR A 101 -2.04 7.39 1.47
N TRP A 102 -1.14 6.79 0.70
CA TRP A 102 0.24 6.60 1.10
C TRP A 102 0.97 7.92 1.34
N GLN A 103 0.85 8.90 0.44
CA GLN A 103 1.49 10.21 0.60
C GLN A 103 1.05 10.94 1.87
N TYR A 104 -0.25 10.92 2.20
CA TYR A 104 -0.75 11.50 3.45
C TYR A 104 -0.17 10.81 4.68
N ALA A 105 -0.07 9.49 4.66
CA ALA A 105 0.54 8.74 5.77
C ALA A 105 2.06 8.99 5.86
N ALA A 106 2.77 9.00 4.74
CA ALA A 106 4.23 9.11 4.70
C ALA A 106 4.72 10.51 5.08
N TYR A 107 4.03 11.56 4.63
CA TYR A 107 4.47 12.95 4.81
C TYR A 107 3.71 13.70 5.91
N ALA A 108 2.41 13.44 6.05
CA ALA A 108 1.56 14.15 7.01
C ALA A 108 1.21 13.31 8.24
N HIS A 109 1.70 12.06 8.34
CA HIS A 109 1.35 11.12 9.41
C HIS A 109 -0.17 11.01 9.61
N SER A 110 -0.92 11.14 8.51
CA SER A 110 -2.38 11.12 8.50
C SER A 110 -2.85 9.81 7.88
N PHE A 111 -3.49 8.99 8.73
CA PHE A 111 -3.95 7.66 8.36
C PHE A 111 -5.47 7.68 8.08
N PRO A 112 -5.93 6.90 7.09
CA PRO A 112 -7.37 6.73 6.84
C PRO A 112 -8.05 6.00 8.02
N ALA A 113 -9.37 6.16 8.15
CA ALA A 113 -10.14 5.33 9.06
C ALA A 113 -10.05 3.85 8.65
N GLY A 114 -10.21 2.92 9.61
CA GLY A 114 -10.12 1.49 9.36
C GLY A 114 -11.04 1.01 8.24
N ASP A 115 -12.29 1.51 8.19
CA ASP A 115 -13.25 1.16 7.14
C ASP A 115 -12.83 1.70 5.77
N ASP A 116 -12.26 2.92 5.71
CA ASP A 116 -11.75 3.51 4.48
C ASP A 116 -10.52 2.76 3.95
N PHE A 117 -9.66 2.30 4.86
CA PHE A 117 -8.52 1.44 4.58
C PHE A 117 -8.95 0.08 4.05
N GLU A 118 -9.86 -0.62 4.73
CA GLU A 118 -10.37 -1.92 4.26
C GLU A 118 -11.07 -1.79 2.90
N SER A 119 -11.84 -0.70 2.71
CA SER A 119 -12.47 -0.40 1.41
C SER A 119 -11.45 -0.12 0.31
N LEU A 120 -10.33 0.53 0.64
CA LEU A 120 -9.22 0.74 -0.31
C LEU A 120 -8.55 -0.58 -0.67
N LEU A 121 -8.23 -1.38 0.34
CA LEU A 121 -7.55 -2.67 0.16
C LEU A 121 -8.40 -3.64 -0.65
N ALA A 122 -9.69 -3.75 -0.35
CA ALA A 122 -10.62 -4.63 -1.06
C ALA A 122 -10.78 -4.23 -2.54
N ASP A 123 -10.92 -2.93 -2.82
CA ASP A 123 -11.01 -2.40 -4.18
C ASP A 123 -9.74 -2.71 -4.98
N LEU A 124 -8.56 -2.45 -4.41
CA LEU A 124 -7.27 -2.77 -5.04
C LEU A 124 -7.08 -4.27 -5.25
N ALA A 125 -7.40 -5.10 -4.26
CA ALA A 125 -7.25 -6.54 -4.36
C ALA A 125 -8.13 -7.11 -5.49
N SER A 126 -9.40 -6.68 -5.56
CA SER A 126 -10.31 -7.09 -6.64
C SER A 126 -9.80 -6.64 -8.01
N ARG A 127 -9.31 -5.40 -8.12
CA ARG A 127 -8.87 -4.83 -9.40
C ARG A 127 -7.57 -5.43 -9.87
N PHE A 128 -6.60 -5.58 -8.98
CA PHE A 128 -5.26 -6.08 -9.28
C PHE A 128 -5.15 -7.60 -9.25
N GLY A 129 -6.19 -8.31 -8.83
CA GLY A 129 -6.24 -9.77 -8.79
C GLY A 129 -5.37 -10.33 -7.66
N TRP A 130 -5.26 -9.60 -6.55
CA TRP A 130 -4.54 -10.10 -5.37
C TRP A 130 -5.43 -11.11 -4.65
N SER A 131 -5.05 -12.39 -4.74
CA SER A 131 -5.74 -13.42 -3.98
C SER A 131 -5.15 -13.49 -2.57
N PRO A 132 -6.00 -13.62 -1.53
CA PRO A 132 -5.53 -14.20 -0.30
C PRO A 132 -4.99 -15.59 -0.62
N SER A 133 -3.80 -15.94 -0.15
CA SER A 133 -3.31 -17.30 -0.36
C SER A 133 -4.18 -18.21 0.50
N ALA A 134 -4.89 -19.12 -0.15
CA ALA A 134 -5.65 -20.14 0.56
C ALA A 134 -4.64 -21.04 1.27
N ARG A 135 -4.42 -20.80 2.57
CA ARG A 135 -3.66 -21.61 3.53
C ARG A 135 -2.54 -22.45 2.91
N ASN A 136 -1.28 -22.00 3.00
CA ASN A 136 -0.17 -22.92 2.88
C ASN A 136 -0.01 -23.75 4.18
N GLU A 137 -0.95 -24.67 4.41
CA GLU A 137 -0.73 -25.87 5.22
C GLU A 137 0.01 -26.88 4.35
N SER A 138 1.29 -26.63 4.06
CA SER A 138 2.15 -27.61 3.40
C SER A 138 3.35 -27.93 4.29
N SER A 139 3.12 -28.91 5.15
CA SER A 139 4.02 -30.04 5.40
C SER A 139 5.49 -29.73 5.70
N VAL A 140 5.83 -29.69 6.99
CA VAL A 140 7.16 -30.10 7.46
C VAL A 140 7.09 -31.63 7.63
N PRO A 141 7.74 -32.45 6.78
CA PRO A 141 7.92 -33.84 7.13
C PRO A 141 8.95 -33.96 8.26
N ALA A 142 8.63 -34.85 9.19
CA ALA A 142 9.39 -35.19 10.40
C ALA A 142 10.77 -35.79 10.11
#